data_AF-A0AB39ECB6-F1
#
_entry.id   AF-A0AB39ECB6-F1
#
_cell.length_a   1.000
_cell.length_b   1.000
_cell.length_c   1.000
_cell.angle_alpha   90.00
_cell.angle_beta   90.00
_cell.angle_gamma   90.00
#
_symmetry.space_group_name_H-M   'P 1'
#
loop_
_entity.id
_entity.type
_entity.pdbx_description
1 polymer ?
#
loop_
_entity_poly.entity_id
_entity_poly.type
_entity_poly.pdbx_seq_one_letter_code
_entity_poly.pdbx_strand_id
1 'polypeptide(L)'
;MAADTPLGNFGLIRLAWKNAGGISGICRSIEFLLSCIAWILTAPAWVGYGWWDEVLAVLPTLLGFTLSGFAIFLGFGSEDFKRFLANSKNPDESLYMSVGSAFLLFVTCQTLAILYALIAKALYFPTPNFLLNYFELIKIGSYVGGGIGYFLFLFSLALSLRAALRVYRMSRWYNFYLNQNSPKNKLHRRRVSRYKNRDS
;
A
#
# COMPACT_ATOMS: atom_id res chain seq x y z
N MET A 1 19.62 18.80 12.88
CA MET A 1 19.89 19.39 11.55
C MET A 1 20.26 18.24 10.63
N ALA A 2 19.26 17.63 9.97
CA ALA A 2 19.46 16.55 9.01
C ALA A 2 18.44 16.76 7.91
N ALA A 3 18.74 17.72 7.04
CA ALA A 3 17.96 18.02 5.86
C ALA A 3 18.90 17.87 4.66
N ASP A 4 18.38 17.21 3.62
CA ASP A 4 18.69 17.47 2.22
C ASP A 4 19.87 16.76 1.56
N THR A 5 19.93 15.42 1.66
CA THR A 5 20.34 14.64 0.49
C THR A 5 19.09 14.15 -0.23
N PRO A 6 18.87 14.54 -1.51
CA PRO A 6 17.76 13.99 -2.28
C PRO A 6 17.94 12.47 -2.39
N LEU A 7 17.02 11.74 -1.78
CA LEU A 7 17.00 10.28 -1.85
C LEU A 7 16.76 9.87 -3.32
N GLY A 8 17.62 9.01 -3.86
CA GLY A 8 17.34 8.37 -5.14
C GLY A 8 16.11 7.46 -5.07
N ASN A 9 15.58 7.02 -6.22
CA ASN A 9 14.35 6.22 -6.31
C ASN A 9 14.36 4.98 -5.39
N PHE A 10 15.49 4.25 -5.35
CA PHE A 10 15.64 3.10 -4.45
C PHE A 10 15.66 3.49 -2.97
N GLY A 11 16.21 4.66 -2.65
CA GLY A 11 16.18 5.22 -1.29
C GLY A 11 14.75 5.53 -0.84
N LEU A 12 13.91 6.06 -1.73
CA LEU A 12 12.49 6.32 -1.46
C LEU A 12 11.70 5.03 -1.21
N ILE A 13 11.91 4.00 -2.04
CA ILE A 13 11.27 2.69 -1.85
C ILE A 13 11.73 2.07 -0.52
N ARG A 14 13.02 2.17 -0.19
CA ARG A 14 13.54 1.66 1.09
C ARG A 14 12.99 2.41 2.29
N LEU A 15 12.83 3.73 2.19
CA LEU A 15 12.20 4.54 3.23
C LEU A 15 10.74 4.12 3.42
N ALA A 16 9.98 3.97 2.33
CA ALA A 16 8.60 3.51 2.38
C ALA A 16 8.49 2.11 3.00
N TRP A 17 9.42 1.20 2.66
CA TRP A 17 9.52 -0.13 3.24
C TRP A 17 9.79 -0.09 4.74
N LYS A 18 10.70 0.77 5.20
CA LYS A 18 10.99 0.97 6.63
C LYS A 18 9.76 1.51 7.37
N ASN A 19 9.09 2.51 6.81
CA ASN A 19 7.86 3.10 7.35
C ASN A 19 6.67 2.13 7.37
N ALA A 20 6.73 1.08 6.55
CA ALA A 20 5.75 0.02 6.56
C ALA A 20 5.97 -1.05 7.64
N GLY A 21 7.07 -0.97 8.39
CA GLY A 21 7.47 -1.95 9.40
C GLY A 21 8.47 -3.01 8.88
N GLY A 22 8.97 -2.86 7.66
CA GLY A 22 9.90 -3.80 7.03
C GLY A 22 9.33 -5.20 6.85
N ILE A 23 10.21 -6.20 6.73
CA ILE A 23 9.83 -7.62 6.53
C ILE A 23 9.04 -8.15 7.73
N SER A 24 9.51 -7.90 8.95
CA SER A 24 8.84 -8.35 10.17
C SER A 24 7.43 -7.74 10.33
N GLY A 25 7.29 -6.46 10.00
CA GLY A 25 6.00 -5.76 10.04
C GLY A 25 5.02 -6.22 8.96
N ILE A 26 5.51 -6.69 7.81
CA ILE A 26 4.68 -7.26 6.75
C ILE A 26 4.28 -8.69 7.08
N CYS A 27 5.20 -9.55 7.47
CA CYS A 27 4.89 -10.96 7.76
C CYS A 27 3.95 -11.13 8.97
N ARG A 28 3.96 -10.19 9.93
CA ARG A 28 3.02 -10.17 11.07
C ARG A 28 1.75 -9.37 10.79
N SER A 29 1.59 -8.84 9.59
CA SER A 29 0.48 -7.97 9.24
C SER A 29 -0.77 -8.81 8.94
N ILE A 30 -1.94 -8.24 9.25
CA ILE A 30 -3.22 -8.90 8.96
C ILE A 30 -3.42 -9.08 7.45
N GLU A 31 -2.85 -8.18 6.65
CA GLU A 31 -2.88 -8.23 5.19
C GLU A 31 -2.11 -9.43 4.65
N PHE A 32 -0.95 -9.75 5.23
CA PHE A 32 -0.22 -10.95 4.87
C PHE A 32 -1.00 -12.21 5.23
N LEU A 33 -1.60 -12.26 6.43
CA LEU A 33 -2.46 -13.37 6.83
C LEU A 33 -3.67 -13.55 5.89
N LEU A 34 -4.37 -12.46 5.57
CA LEU A 34 -5.49 -12.46 4.62
C LEU A 34 -5.05 -12.97 3.24
N SER A 35 -3.86 -12.56 2.79
CA SER A 35 -3.29 -12.99 1.50
C SER A 35 -2.94 -14.48 1.51
N CYS A 36 -2.37 -14.99 2.59
CA CYS A 36 -2.10 -16.42 2.74
C CYS A 36 -3.38 -17.24 2.77
N ILE A 37 -4.40 -16.79 3.52
CA ILE A 37 -5.71 -17.47 3.57
C ILE A 37 -6.35 -17.48 2.18
N ALA A 38 -6.41 -16.32 1.51
CA ALA A 38 -6.94 -16.22 0.16
C ALA A 38 -6.18 -17.12 -0.80
N TRP A 39 -4.83 -17.14 -0.73
CA TRP A 39 -3.98 -17.94 -1.59
C TRP A 39 -4.23 -19.44 -1.48
N ILE A 40 -4.43 -19.94 -0.25
CA ILE A 40 -4.79 -21.34 -0.01
C ILE A 40 -6.19 -21.64 -0.55
N LEU A 41 -7.17 -20.77 -0.28
CA LEU A 41 -8.55 -20.96 -0.74
C LEU A 41 -8.68 -20.93 -2.26
N THR A 42 -7.86 -20.13 -2.93
CA THR A 42 -7.81 -20.02 -4.39
C THR A 42 -6.78 -20.95 -5.03
N ALA A 43 -6.33 -22.00 -4.33
CA ALA A 43 -5.41 -23.01 -4.88
C ALA A 43 -5.80 -23.52 -6.28
N PRO A 44 -7.08 -23.85 -6.55
CA PRO A 44 -7.48 -24.28 -7.88
C PRO A 44 -7.24 -23.24 -8.98
N ALA A 45 -7.33 -21.94 -8.65
CA ALA A 45 -7.20 -20.85 -9.62
C ALA A 45 -5.77 -20.67 -10.12
N TRP A 46 -4.77 -20.82 -9.25
CA TRP A 46 -3.36 -20.64 -9.63
C TRP A 46 -2.64 -21.92 -10.02
N VAL A 47 -3.18 -23.09 -9.66
CA VAL A 47 -2.79 -24.39 -10.23
C VAL A 47 -3.34 -24.53 -11.65
N GLY A 48 -4.50 -23.92 -11.94
CA GLY A 48 -5.10 -23.88 -13.26
C GLY A 48 -4.30 -23.05 -14.28
N TYR A 49 -4.66 -23.23 -15.55
CA TYR A 49 -4.10 -22.45 -16.65
C TYR A 49 -4.76 -21.07 -16.71
N GLY A 50 -4.01 -20.04 -17.15
CA GLY A 50 -4.58 -18.72 -17.43
C GLY A 50 -4.69 -17.78 -16.24
N TRP A 51 -4.12 -18.10 -15.07
CA TRP A 51 -4.21 -17.24 -13.89
C TRP A 51 -3.70 -15.81 -14.14
N TRP A 52 -2.75 -15.63 -15.07
CA TRP A 52 -2.23 -14.32 -15.47
C TRP A 52 -3.30 -13.43 -16.11
N ASP A 53 -4.30 -13.99 -16.78
CA ASP A 53 -5.34 -13.20 -17.45
C ASP A 53 -6.23 -12.49 -16.42
N GLU A 54 -6.53 -13.16 -15.30
CA GLU A 54 -7.25 -12.56 -14.16
C GLU A 54 -6.45 -11.38 -13.57
N VAL A 55 -5.14 -11.57 -13.36
CA VAL A 55 -4.25 -10.54 -12.83
C VAL A 55 -4.21 -9.32 -13.76
N LEU A 56 -4.09 -9.55 -15.07
CA LEU A 56 -4.03 -8.51 -16.09
C LEU A 56 -5.38 -7.82 -16.31
N ALA A 57 -6.49 -8.47 -16.01
CA ALA A 57 -7.82 -7.86 -16.06
C ALA A 57 -8.11 -6.97 -14.84
N VAL A 58 -7.72 -7.42 -13.63
CA VAL A 58 -8.08 -6.77 -12.37
C VAL A 58 -7.12 -5.65 -11.98
N LEU A 59 -5.81 -5.91 -12.02
CA LEU A 59 -4.83 -4.99 -11.42
C LEU A 59 -4.71 -3.63 -12.12
N PRO A 60 -4.70 -3.51 -13.46
CA PRO A 60 -4.56 -2.21 -14.11
C PRO A 60 -5.66 -1.22 -13.73
N THR A 61 -6.91 -1.69 -13.70
CA THR A 61 -8.07 -0.87 -13.30
C THR A 61 -7.96 -0.43 -11.84
N LEU A 62 -7.56 -1.35 -10.95
CA LEU A 62 -7.42 -1.04 -9.53
C LEU A 62 -6.25 -0.08 -9.26
N LEU A 63 -5.14 -0.25 -9.97
CA LEU A 63 -3.99 0.66 -9.94
C LEU A 63 -4.40 2.06 -10.41
N GLY A 64 -5.11 2.16 -11.53
CA GLY A 64 -5.63 3.43 -12.04
C GLY A 64 -6.55 4.14 -11.03
N PHE A 65 -7.56 3.43 -10.51
CA PHE A 65 -8.51 4.00 -9.56
C PHE A 65 -7.84 4.48 -8.26
N THR A 66 -6.91 3.69 -7.74
CA THR A 66 -6.21 4.04 -6.50
C THR A 66 -5.23 5.19 -6.66
N LEU A 67 -4.55 5.29 -7.82
CA LEU A 67 -3.71 6.45 -8.15
C LEU A 67 -4.54 7.73 -8.30
N SER A 68 -5.68 7.67 -8.98
CA SER A 68 -6.61 8.79 -9.07
C SER A 68 -7.14 9.19 -7.69
N GLY A 69 -7.54 8.22 -6.86
CA GLY A 69 -7.99 8.48 -5.49
C GLY A 69 -6.91 9.13 -4.62
N PHE A 70 -5.66 8.67 -4.74
CA PHE A 70 -4.54 9.26 -4.02
C PHE A 70 -4.19 10.67 -4.52
N ALA A 71 -4.29 10.94 -5.83
CA ALA A 71 -4.09 12.27 -6.39
C ALA A 71 -5.14 13.26 -5.89
N ILE A 72 -6.42 12.87 -5.85
CA ILE A 72 -7.51 13.67 -5.25
C ILE A 72 -7.21 13.94 -3.78
N PHE A 73 -6.76 12.92 -3.05
CA PHE A 73 -6.40 13.06 -1.64
C PHE A 73 -5.23 14.02 -1.40
N LEU A 74 -4.20 14.00 -2.24
CA LEU A 74 -3.10 14.97 -2.18
C LEU A 74 -3.57 16.39 -2.50
N GLY A 75 -4.51 16.53 -3.43
CA GLY A 75 -5.16 17.80 -3.75
C GLY A 75 -6.09 18.30 -2.63
N PHE A 76 -6.62 17.39 -1.81
CA PHE A 76 -7.54 17.70 -0.72
C PHE A 76 -6.83 18.24 0.53
N GLY A 77 -7.46 19.21 1.21
CA GLY A 77 -7.02 19.76 2.49
C GLY A 77 -6.38 21.15 2.42
N SER A 78 -6.63 21.97 3.44
CA SER A 78 -6.05 23.30 3.58
C SER A 78 -4.54 23.22 3.85
N GLU A 79 -3.78 24.27 3.50
CA GLU A 79 -2.35 24.35 3.82
C GLU A 79 -2.08 24.12 5.31
N ASP A 80 -2.92 24.67 6.18
CA ASP A 80 -2.80 24.53 7.63
C ASP A 80 -2.95 23.06 8.09
N PHE A 81 -3.79 22.28 7.42
CA PHE A 81 -3.94 20.87 7.71
C PHE A 81 -2.73 20.07 7.24
N LYS A 82 -2.22 20.37 6.05
CA LYS A 82 -0.99 19.75 5.52
C LYS A 82 0.20 20.04 6.43
N ARG A 83 0.33 21.28 6.93
CA ARG A 83 1.33 21.68 7.92
C ARG A 83 1.15 20.94 9.24
N PHE A 84 -0.08 20.79 9.74
CA PHE A 84 -0.35 20.00 10.96
C PHE A 84 0.07 18.53 10.82
N LEU A 85 -0.19 17.91 9.66
CA LEU A 85 0.19 16.52 9.39
C LEU A 85 1.69 16.32 9.22
N ALA A 86 2.39 17.33 8.70
CA ALA A 86 3.84 17.34 8.58
C ALA A 86 4.54 17.67 9.90
N ASN A 87 3.79 18.12 10.92
CA ASN A 87 4.33 18.51 12.21
C ASN A 87 4.58 17.28 13.10
N SER A 88 5.58 16.49 12.73
CA SER A 88 6.12 15.39 13.53
C SER A 88 7.56 15.67 13.94
N LYS A 89 7.98 15.13 15.08
CA LYS A 89 9.38 15.24 15.55
C LYS A 89 10.39 14.66 14.54
N ASN A 90 9.96 13.69 13.73
CA ASN A 90 10.69 13.13 12.59
C ASN A 90 9.85 13.31 11.30
N PRO A 91 10.34 14.03 10.27
CA PRO A 91 9.62 14.23 9.01
C PRO A 91 9.25 12.91 8.32
N ASP A 92 10.17 11.94 8.40
CA ASP A 92 10.06 10.61 7.79
C ASP A 92 8.97 9.73 8.41
N GLU A 93 8.58 10.01 9.66
CA GLU A 93 7.54 9.27 10.40
C GLU A 93 6.22 10.05 10.48
N SER A 94 6.11 11.16 9.75
CA SER A 94 4.87 11.95 9.71
C SER A 94 3.69 11.12 9.22
N LEU A 95 2.48 11.48 9.65
CA LEU A 95 1.27 10.78 9.21
C LEU A 95 1.11 10.87 7.69
N TYR A 96 1.50 12.00 7.11
CA TYR A 96 1.53 12.22 5.67
C TYR A 96 2.49 11.23 4.97
N MET A 97 3.73 11.11 5.45
CA MET A 97 4.70 10.14 4.92
C MET A 97 4.25 8.69 5.11
N SER A 98 3.54 8.37 6.18
CA SER A 98 2.98 7.04 6.42
C SER A 98 1.94 6.65 5.38
N VAL A 99 1.03 7.57 5.01
CA VAL A 99 0.05 7.31 3.93
C VAL A 99 0.76 7.16 2.59
N GLY A 100 1.66 8.08 2.24
CA GLY A 100 2.43 8.02 1.00
C GLY A 100 3.28 6.76 0.87
N SER A 101 3.92 6.32 1.95
CA SER A 101 4.74 5.09 1.99
C SER A 101 3.91 3.84 1.73
N ALA A 102 2.71 3.73 2.33
CA ALA A 102 1.83 2.61 2.07
C ALA A 102 1.30 2.61 0.65
N PHE A 103 0.95 3.78 0.13
CA PHE A 103 0.52 3.93 -1.25
C PHE A 103 1.62 3.52 -2.23
N LEU A 104 2.87 3.98 -2.01
CA LEU A 104 4.01 3.63 -2.86
C LEU A 104 4.27 2.12 -2.89
N LEU A 105 4.28 1.46 -1.73
CA LEU A 105 4.47 0.02 -1.63
C LEU A 105 3.36 -0.75 -2.33
N PHE A 106 2.12 -0.33 -2.11
CA PHE A 106 0.96 -0.89 -2.76
C PHE A 106 1.07 -0.82 -4.30
N VAL A 107 1.34 0.36 -4.87
CA VAL A 107 1.51 0.53 -6.33
C VAL A 107 2.71 -0.25 -6.86
N THR A 108 3.81 -0.28 -6.11
CA THR A 108 5.02 -1.05 -6.48
C THR A 108 4.71 -2.54 -6.57
N CYS A 109 4.05 -3.11 -5.55
CA CYS A 109 3.66 -4.52 -5.55
C CYS A 109 2.68 -4.86 -6.69
N GLN A 110 1.71 -3.99 -6.97
CA GLN A 110 0.80 -4.19 -8.11
C GLN A 110 1.53 -4.18 -9.45
N THR A 111 2.45 -3.23 -9.64
CA THR A 111 3.25 -3.14 -10.86
C THR A 111 4.09 -4.39 -11.05
N LEU A 112 4.72 -4.89 -9.98
CA LEU A 112 5.48 -6.14 -10.01
C LEU A 112 4.59 -7.35 -10.33
N ALA A 113 3.38 -7.42 -9.78
CA ALA A 113 2.42 -8.49 -10.08
C ALA A 113 2.00 -8.49 -11.56
N ILE A 114 1.73 -7.31 -12.14
CA ILE A 114 1.40 -7.15 -13.57
C ILE A 114 2.60 -7.60 -14.43
N LEU A 115 3.81 -7.11 -14.14
CA LEU A 115 5.01 -7.49 -14.88
C LEU A 115 5.26 -9.00 -14.81
N TYR A 116 5.09 -9.59 -13.63
CA TYR A 116 5.23 -11.02 -13.44
C TYR A 116 4.19 -11.81 -14.26
N ALA A 117 2.92 -11.39 -14.25
CA ALA A 117 1.86 -12.00 -15.05
C ALA A 117 2.10 -11.88 -16.57
N LEU A 118 2.63 -10.73 -17.04
CA LEU A 118 3.02 -10.56 -18.45
C LEU A 118 4.14 -11.52 -18.85
N ILE A 119 5.17 -11.65 -18.01
CA ILE A 119 6.27 -12.60 -18.25
C ILE A 119 5.75 -14.04 -18.27
N ALA A 120 4.89 -14.42 -17.31
CA ALA A 120 4.28 -15.74 -17.26
C ALA A 120 3.45 -16.04 -18.52
N LYS A 121 2.63 -15.07 -18.96
CA LYS A 121 1.84 -15.17 -20.20
C LYS A 121 2.73 -15.31 -21.44
N ALA A 122 3.84 -14.57 -21.50
CA ALA A 122 4.77 -14.61 -22.63
C ALA A 122 5.58 -15.92 -22.68
N LEU A 123 5.87 -16.52 -21.52
CA LEU A 123 6.56 -17.82 -21.41
C LEU A 123 5.61 -19.01 -21.58
N TYR A 124 4.32 -18.77 -21.78
CA TYR A 124 3.36 -19.81 -22.11
C TYR A 124 3.38 -20.10 -23.60
N PHE A 125 4.10 -21.14 -24.01
CA PHE A 125 4.17 -21.63 -25.39
C PHE A 125 4.03 -23.15 -25.44
N PRO A 126 3.49 -23.72 -26.54
CA PRO A 126 3.44 -25.17 -26.70
C PRO A 126 4.85 -25.76 -26.63
N THR A 127 5.05 -26.75 -25.76
CA THR A 127 6.37 -27.30 -25.46
C THR A 127 7.00 -27.88 -26.74
N PRO A 128 8.12 -27.32 -27.25
CA PRO A 128 8.77 -27.84 -28.43
C PRO A 128 9.47 -29.16 -28.14
N ASN A 129 9.64 -30.00 -29.17
CA ASN A 129 10.10 -31.39 -29.02
C ASN A 129 11.43 -31.57 -28.26
N PHE A 130 12.32 -30.56 -28.27
CA PHE A 130 13.60 -30.61 -27.55
C PHE A 130 13.47 -30.42 -26.03
N LEU A 131 12.35 -29.88 -25.54
CA LEU A 131 12.08 -29.67 -24.11
C LEU A 131 11.29 -30.82 -23.47
N LEU A 132 10.90 -31.85 -24.22
CA LEU A 132 10.14 -32.99 -23.72
C LEU A 132 10.87 -33.75 -22.60
N ASN A 133 12.20 -33.82 -22.64
CA ASN A 133 13.01 -34.43 -21.58
C ASN A 133 12.95 -33.65 -20.25
N TYR A 134 12.59 -32.37 -20.28
CA TYR A 134 12.46 -31.50 -19.11
C TYR A 134 11.00 -31.18 -18.78
N PHE A 135 10.04 -31.88 -19.39
CA PHE A 135 8.61 -31.57 -19.27
C PHE A 135 8.13 -31.56 -17.80
N GLU A 136 8.51 -32.55 -17.01
CA GLU A 136 8.16 -32.61 -15.58
C GLU A 136 8.75 -31.44 -14.78
N LEU A 137 9.99 -31.05 -15.07
CA LEU A 137 10.64 -29.91 -14.42
C LEU A 137 9.93 -28.58 -14.79
N ILE A 138 9.59 -28.39 -16.06
CA ILE A 138 8.85 -27.22 -16.55
C ILE A 138 7.45 -27.15 -15.92
N LYS A 139 6.79 -28.30 -15.77
CA LYS A 139 5.46 -28.40 -15.16
C LYS A 139 5.51 -28.02 -13.68
N ILE A 140 6.46 -28.55 -12.92
CA ILE A 140 6.66 -28.17 -11.51
C ILE A 140 7.00 -26.68 -11.39
N GLY A 141 7.91 -26.19 -12.24
CA GLY A 141 8.27 -24.76 -12.29
C GLY A 141 7.08 -23.87 -12.60
N SER A 142 6.17 -24.32 -13.47
CA SER A 142 4.93 -23.59 -13.81
C SER A 142 3.98 -23.49 -12.62
N TYR A 143 3.80 -24.57 -11.85
CA TYR A 143 2.96 -24.54 -10.64
C TYR A 143 3.56 -23.66 -9.54
N VAL A 144 4.87 -23.77 -9.30
CA VAL A 144 5.55 -22.93 -8.29
C VAL A 144 5.53 -21.47 -8.72
N GLY A 145 5.82 -21.18 -9.99
CA GLY A 145 5.76 -19.83 -10.55
C GLY A 145 4.35 -19.25 -10.51
N GLY A 146 3.34 -20.03 -10.87
CA GLY A 146 1.93 -19.65 -10.76
C GLY A 146 1.53 -19.34 -9.32
N GLY A 147 1.92 -20.19 -8.37
CA GLY A 147 1.69 -19.97 -6.94
C GLY A 147 2.32 -18.66 -6.43
N ILE A 148 3.57 -18.38 -6.79
CA ILE A 148 4.29 -17.15 -6.41
C ILE A 148 3.63 -15.92 -7.05
N GLY A 149 3.35 -15.97 -8.34
CA GLY A 149 2.73 -14.87 -9.09
C GLY A 149 1.33 -14.52 -8.56
N TYR A 150 0.52 -15.55 -8.31
CA TYR A 150 -0.83 -15.36 -7.78
C TYR A 150 -0.83 -14.92 -6.31
N PHE A 151 0.13 -15.39 -5.51
CA PHE A 151 0.33 -14.86 -4.16
C PHE A 151 0.67 -13.37 -4.20
N LEU A 152 1.58 -12.95 -5.08
CA LEU A 152 1.94 -11.54 -5.25
C LEU A 152 0.73 -10.69 -5.67
N PHE A 153 -0.13 -11.23 -6.55
CA PHE A 153 -1.40 -10.61 -6.93
C PHE A 153 -2.31 -10.40 -5.72
N LEU A 154 -2.63 -11.47 -4.96
CA LEU A 154 -3.49 -11.38 -3.77
C LEU A 154 -2.91 -10.47 -2.69
N PHE A 155 -1.60 -10.54 -2.50
CA PHE A 155 -0.89 -9.68 -1.56
C PHE A 155 -0.99 -8.19 -1.95
N SER A 156 -0.90 -7.89 -3.24
CA SER A 156 -1.10 -6.52 -3.74
C SER A 156 -2.53 -6.02 -3.50
N LEU A 157 -3.55 -6.88 -3.60
CA LEU A 157 -4.94 -6.54 -3.27
C LEU A 157 -5.11 -6.26 -1.78
N ALA A 158 -4.49 -7.05 -0.91
CA ALA A 158 -4.53 -6.81 0.54
C ALA A 158 -3.80 -5.51 0.92
N LEU A 159 -2.70 -5.18 0.25
CA LEU A 159 -2.03 -3.88 0.40
C LEU A 159 -2.91 -2.70 -0.04
N SER A 160 -3.81 -2.89 -1.01
CA SER A 160 -4.76 -1.86 -1.43
C SER A 160 -5.70 -1.48 -0.28
N LEU A 161 -6.20 -2.46 0.46
CA LEU A 161 -7.02 -2.26 1.64
C LEU A 161 -6.24 -1.50 2.73
N ARG A 162 -4.97 -1.86 2.96
CA ARG A 162 -4.10 -1.15 3.90
C ARG A 162 -3.91 0.32 3.53
N ALA A 163 -3.70 0.61 2.24
CA ALA A 163 -3.57 1.99 1.76
C ALA A 163 -4.89 2.76 1.99
N ALA A 164 -6.04 2.17 1.66
CA ALA A 164 -7.36 2.76 1.91
C ALA A 164 -7.61 3.03 3.40
N LEU A 165 -7.29 2.08 4.28
CA LEU A 165 -7.42 2.25 5.73
C LEU A 165 -6.52 3.36 6.28
N ARG A 166 -5.30 3.54 5.73
CA ARG A 166 -4.41 4.64 6.12
C ARG A 166 -4.95 6.00 5.68
N VAL A 167 -5.51 6.10 4.47
CA VAL A 167 -6.21 7.30 4.00
C VAL A 167 -7.41 7.62 4.90
N TYR A 168 -8.20 6.61 5.28
CA TYR A 168 -9.32 6.78 6.20
C TYR A 168 -8.88 7.24 7.59
N ARG A 169 -7.80 6.66 8.14
CA ARG A 169 -7.21 7.12 9.41
C ARG A 169 -6.81 8.59 9.34
N MET A 170 -6.19 9.04 8.26
CA MET A 170 -5.87 10.46 8.07
C MET A 170 -7.12 11.33 8.00
N SER A 171 -8.17 10.88 7.32
CA SER A 171 -9.46 11.58 7.26
C SER A 171 -10.10 11.73 8.65
N ARG A 172 -9.97 10.73 9.52
CA ARG A 172 -10.42 10.81 10.91
C ARG A 172 -9.66 11.89 11.69
N TRP A 173 -8.33 11.96 11.51
CA TRP A 173 -7.51 13.02 12.10
C TRP A 173 -7.87 14.42 11.59
N TYR A 174 -8.21 14.54 10.30
CA TYR A 174 -8.72 15.79 9.74
C TYR A 174 -10.00 16.25 10.45
N ASN A 175 -10.96 15.35 10.64
CA ASN A 175 -12.19 15.66 11.36
C ASN A 175 -11.90 16.10 12.82
N PHE A 176 -11.00 15.41 13.52
CA PHE A 176 -10.56 15.84 14.85
C PHE A 176 -9.92 17.23 14.86
N TYR A 177 -9.09 17.55 13.86
CA TYR A 177 -8.48 18.87 13.72
C TYR A 177 -9.52 19.97 13.50
N LEU A 178 -10.51 19.73 12.63
CA LEU A 178 -11.62 20.65 12.39
C LEU A 178 -12.45 20.88 13.67
N ASN A 179 -12.76 19.81 14.41
CA ASN A 179 -13.53 19.91 15.65
C ASN A 179 -12.77 20.68 16.74
N GLN A 180 -11.47 20.49 16.88
CA GLN A 180 -10.66 21.25 17.85
C GLN A 180 -10.55 22.73 17.47
N ASN A 181 -10.49 23.03 16.18
CA ASN A 181 -10.39 24.41 15.67
C ASN A 181 -11.74 25.10 15.47
N SER A 182 -12.85 24.39 15.68
CA SER A 182 -14.20 24.94 15.59
C SER A 182 -14.37 26.12 16.57
N PRO A 183 -15.02 27.22 16.14
CA PRO A 183 -15.18 28.42 16.96
C PRO A 183 -15.84 28.16 18.32
N LYS A 184 -16.75 27.17 18.40
CA LYS A 184 -17.38 26.74 19.67
C LYS A 184 -16.35 26.24 20.69
N ASN A 185 -15.38 25.42 20.25
CA ASN A 185 -14.33 24.88 21.12
C ASN A 185 -13.28 25.93 21.50
N LYS A 186 -12.93 26.83 20.58
CA LYS A 186 -12.04 27.97 20.89
C LYS A 186 -12.65 28.89 21.95
N LEU A 187 -13.96 29.17 21.87
CA LEU A 187 -14.70 29.95 22.88
C LEU A 187 -14.72 29.25 24.23
N HIS A 188 -14.97 27.93 24.28
CA HIS A 188 -14.94 27.16 25.52
C HIS A 188 -13.56 27.19 26.19
N ARG A 189 -12.47 26.94 25.43
CA ARG A 189 -11.10 27.03 25.97
C ARG A 189 -10.77 28.42 26.51
N ARG A 190 -11.15 29.49 25.80
CA ARG A 190 -10.95 30.88 26.26
C ARG A 190 -11.73 31.22 27.53
N ARG A 191 -12.91 30.61 27.72
CA ARG A 191 -13.68 30.78 28.96
C ARG A 191 -13.00 30.06 30.13
N VAL A 192 -12.61 28.81 29.95
CA VAL A 192 -11.95 28.01 31.01
C VAL A 192 -10.60 28.62 31.43
N SER A 193 -9.78 29.11 30.49
CA SER A 193 -8.51 29.77 30.85
C SER A 193 -8.71 31.10 31.59
N ARG A 194 -9.80 31.82 31.29
CA ARG A 194 -10.15 33.06 32.01
C ARG A 194 -10.59 32.79 33.45
N TYR A 195 -11.28 31.69 33.72
CA TYR A 195 -11.62 31.28 35.08
C TYR A 195 -10.35 30.89 35.86
N LYS A 196 -9.47 30.10 35.25
CA LYS A 196 -8.24 29.64 35.91
C LYS A 196 -7.26 30.77 36.29
N ASN A 197 -7.25 31.88 35.55
CA ASN A 197 -6.47 33.08 35.87
C ASN A 197 -7.16 34.04 36.86
N ARG A 198 -8.44 33.83 37.19
CA ARG A 198 -9.15 34.63 38.21
C ARG A 198 -9.01 34.05 39.61
N ASP A 199 -8.73 32.75 39.71
CA ASP A 199 -8.66 31.99 40.96
C ASP A 199 -7.20 31.79 41.46
N SER A 200 -6.24 32.51 40.87
CA SER A 200 -4.80 32.49 41.18
C SER A 200 -4.30 33.91 41.39
#